data_AF-A0AAJ1GM90-F1
#
_entry.id   AF-A0AAJ1GM90-F1
#
_cell.length_a   1.000
_cell.length_b   1.000
_cell.length_c   1.000
_cell.angle_alpha   90.00
_cell.angle_beta   90.00
_cell.angle_gamma   90.00
#
_symmetry.space_group_name_H-M   'P 1'
#
loop_
_entity.id
_entity.type
_entity.pdbx_description
1 polymer ?
#
loop_
_entity_poly.entity_id
_entity_poly.type
_entity_poly.pdbx_seq_one_letter_code
_entity_poly.pdbx_strand_id
1 'polypeptide(L)'
;MTAALVLSILYGVIRTEKLEIMLDIWALFGIFLLVLAIHELGHVVFGLIGGLHFKFMTVGPITFQKEKGKVRIRENKLWMYFGGVAMLVPPSIETPNLSKKWAWLTLGGPIVSLLFGITSGYIYMVSYYQYLLYFSVLHFVIFAATIVPIKGTFLSDGMQFLILIKDDEKARQHLYNIQVSSELFSYKRPKVWDKRLIELSEEKLKEDKSIRDIMSGLMLVFYTRADQEGMERAIPYIEPIVRQPVTKENKFFVSSFHSWYLLYKALYQMDSLSLQEAKEHGKAITKIDLHGYYRTQGIVKYVEGDMEASNVYMRKADKELKSAEKSEMGYLQLEREWFEQLKKRVSYDG
;
A
#
# COMPACT_ATOMS: atom_id res chain seq x y z
N MET A 1 -12.57 0.96 15.84
CA MET A 1 -13.95 1.14 15.34
C MET A 1 -14.98 0.42 16.22
N THR A 2 -14.77 -0.86 16.58
CA THR A 2 -15.66 -1.64 17.46
C THR A 2 -15.86 -1.03 18.85
N ALA A 3 -14.80 -0.59 19.53
CA ALA A 3 -14.92 0.06 20.84
C ALA A 3 -15.70 1.40 20.75
N ALA A 4 -15.49 2.18 19.69
CA ALA A 4 -16.21 3.43 19.48
C ALA A 4 -17.71 3.17 19.24
N LEU A 5 -18.07 2.19 18.40
CA LEU A 5 -19.45 1.79 18.17
C LEU A 5 -20.14 1.31 19.45
N VAL A 6 -19.47 0.47 20.24
CA VAL A 6 -20.02 -0.03 21.51
C VAL A 6 -20.19 1.10 22.53
N LEU A 7 -19.18 1.96 22.70
CA LEU A 7 -19.27 3.12 23.60
C LEU A 7 -20.35 4.12 23.14
N SER A 8 -20.50 4.30 21.83
CA SER A 8 -21.57 5.11 21.25
C SER A 8 -22.94 4.53 21.57
N ILE A 9 -23.17 3.24 21.35
CA ILE A 9 -24.44 2.59 21.68
C ILE A 9 -24.72 2.68 23.18
N LEU A 10 -23.74 2.39 24.03
CA LEU A 10 -23.88 2.50 25.49
C LEU A 10 -24.24 3.93 25.93
N TYR A 11 -23.57 4.95 25.37
CA TYR A 11 -23.89 6.34 25.66
C TYR A 11 -25.30 6.73 25.20
N GLY A 12 -25.73 6.25 24.02
CA GLY A 12 -27.09 6.48 23.50
C GLY A 12 -28.18 5.76 24.32
N VAL A 13 -27.89 4.58 24.86
CA VAL A 13 -28.80 3.87 25.78
C VAL A 13 -28.90 4.59 27.14
N ILE A 14 -27.78 5.14 27.64
CA ILE A 14 -27.77 5.93 28.89
C ILE A 14 -28.48 7.29 28.69
N ARG A 15 -28.39 7.87 27.49
CA ARG A 15 -29.00 9.15 27.11
C ARG A 15 -29.95 8.92 25.93
N THR A 16 -31.12 8.36 26.22
CA THR A 16 -32.12 7.96 25.22
C THR A 16 -32.49 9.08 24.24
N GLU A 17 -32.54 10.33 24.70
CA GLU A 17 -32.75 11.54 23.87
C GLU A 17 -31.70 11.75 22.78
N LYS A 18 -30.52 11.12 22.90
CA LYS A 18 -29.42 11.21 21.93
C LYS A 18 -29.30 9.98 21.05
N LEU A 19 -30.08 8.92 21.29
CA LEU A 19 -29.93 7.66 20.57
C LEU A 19 -30.18 7.81 19.07
N GLU A 20 -31.21 8.56 18.67
CA GLU A 20 -31.53 8.83 17.26
C GLU A 20 -30.38 9.53 16.54
N ILE A 21 -29.84 10.60 17.13
CA ILE A 21 -28.68 11.32 16.60
C ILE A 21 -27.48 10.39 16.39
N MET A 22 -27.26 9.46 17.33
CA MET A 22 -26.15 8.51 17.22
C MET A 22 -26.38 7.48 16.12
N LEU A 23 -27.60 6.99 15.97
CA LEU A 23 -27.96 6.10 14.87
C LEU A 23 -27.77 6.80 13.52
N ASP A 24 -28.15 8.07 13.41
CA ASP A 24 -27.94 8.88 12.20
C ASP A 24 -26.47 9.10 11.87
N ILE A 25 -25.62 9.36 12.87
CA ILE A 25 -24.17 9.48 12.68
C ILE A 25 -23.59 8.15 12.15
N TRP A 26 -23.99 7.01 12.72
CA TRP A 26 -23.51 5.70 12.26
C TRP A 26 -24.06 5.33 10.89
N ALA A 27 -25.32 5.67 10.60
CA ALA A 27 -25.91 5.50 9.28
C ALA A 27 -25.15 6.33 8.24
N LEU A 28 -24.89 7.61 8.52
CA LEU A 28 -24.13 8.49 7.63
C LEU A 28 -22.69 7.99 7.42
N PHE A 29 -22.03 7.50 8.46
CA PHE A 29 -20.72 6.87 8.35
C PHE A 29 -20.76 5.59 7.49
N GLY A 30 -21.79 4.76 7.67
CA GLY A 30 -22.02 3.57 6.83
C GLY A 30 -22.26 3.91 5.36
N ILE A 31 -23.08 4.94 5.09
CA ILE A 31 -23.32 5.48 3.75
C ILE A 31 -22.01 5.99 3.16
N PHE A 32 -21.21 6.73 3.91
CA PHE A 32 -19.91 7.22 3.44
C PHE A 32 -18.99 6.07 3.03
N LEU A 33 -18.86 5.02 3.85
CA LEU A 33 -18.07 3.84 3.48
C LEU A 33 -18.64 3.10 2.26
N LEU A 34 -19.97 3.05 2.11
CA LEU A 34 -20.60 2.45 0.94
C LEU A 34 -20.34 3.24 -0.34
N VAL A 35 -20.41 4.58 -0.27
CA VAL A 35 -20.09 5.50 -1.37
C VAL A 35 -18.64 5.28 -1.84
N LEU A 36 -17.69 5.21 -0.89
CA LEU A 36 -16.30 4.89 -1.20
C LEU A 36 -16.16 3.50 -1.84
N ALA A 37 -16.87 2.49 -1.33
CA ALA A 37 -16.79 1.15 -1.90
C ALA A 37 -17.32 1.08 -3.33
N ILE A 38 -18.41 1.77 -3.62
CA ILE A 38 -18.99 1.85 -4.96
C ILE A 38 -18.06 2.62 -5.91
N HIS A 39 -17.42 3.69 -5.43
CA HIS A 39 -16.40 4.42 -6.17
C HIS A 39 -15.21 3.52 -6.56
N GLU A 40 -14.58 2.88 -5.59
CA GLU A 40 -13.44 1.98 -5.84
C GLU A 40 -13.82 0.79 -6.71
N LEU A 41 -15.02 0.26 -6.55
CA LEU A 41 -15.55 -0.81 -7.40
C LEU A 41 -15.68 -0.34 -8.86
N GLY A 42 -15.96 0.94 -9.10
CA GLY A 42 -15.94 1.54 -10.43
C GLY A 42 -14.58 1.40 -11.12
N HIS A 43 -13.48 1.71 -10.41
CA HIS A 43 -12.13 1.47 -10.94
C HIS A 43 -11.90 -0.01 -11.24
N VAL A 44 -12.30 -0.90 -10.33
CA VAL A 44 -12.15 -2.34 -10.51
C VAL A 44 -12.90 -2.83 -11.75
N VAL A 45 -14.17 -2.47 -11.91
CA VAL A 45 -15.00 -2.90 -13.05
C VAL A 45 -14.40 -2.43 -14.37
N PHE A 46 -14.04 -1.14 -14.50
CA PHE A 46 -13.47 -0.60 -15.73
C PHE A 46 -12.09 -1.20 -16.03
N GLY A 47 -11.28 -1.46 -15.00
CA GLY A 47 -10.01 -2.16 -15.16
C GLY A 47 -10.15 -3.60 -15.64
N LEU A 48 -11.10 -4.35 -15.07
CA LEU A 48 -11.40 -5.72 -15.50
C LEU A 48 -11.89 -5.76 -16.95
N ILE A 49 -12.77 -4.83 -17.34
CA ILE A 49 -13.21 -4.66 -18.75
C ILE A 49 -12.01 -4.36 -19.67
N GLY A 50 -11.04 -3.56 -19.19
CA GLY A 50 -9.78 -3.29 -19.89
C GLY A 50 -8.80 -4.49 -19.97
N GLY A 51 -9.14 -5.62 -19.36
CA GLY A 51 -8.31 -6.82 -19.31
C GLY A 51 -7.17 -6.75 -18.29
N LEU A 52 -7.34 -5.97 -17.23
CA LEU A 52 -6.37 -5.82 -16.14
C LEU A 52 -6.73 -6.78 -15.00
N HIS A 53 -5.73 -7.15 -14.19
CA HIS A 53 -5.90 -8.15 -13.16
C HIS A 53 -6.08 -7.50 -11.78
N PHE A 54 -7.22 -7.76 -11.16
CA PHE A 54 -7.50 -7.36 -9.79
C PHE A 54 -6.52 -7.96 -8.78
N LYS A 55 -6.00 -7.13 -7.87
CA LYS A 55 -5.14 -7.53 -6.76
C LYS A 55 -5.81 -7.32 -5.41
N PHE A 56 -6.17 -6.07 -5.09
CA PHE A 56 -6.92 -5.77 -3.88
C PHE A 56 -7.72 -4.48 -4.03
N MET A 57 -8.69 -4.31 -3.15
CA MET A 57 -9.45 -3.07 -2.95
C MET A 57 -9.64 -2.87 -1.46
N THR A 58 -9.31 -1.70 -0.95
CA THR A 58 -9.46 -1.37 0.47
C THR A 58 -10.42 -0.20 0.62
N VAL A 59 -11.38 -0.34 1.54
CA VAL A 59 -12.36 0.70 1.87
C VAL A 59 -12.56 0.70 3.38
N GLY A 60 -12.23 1.82 4.00
CA GLY A 60 -12.26 1.96 5.45
C GLY A 60 -11.45 0.86 6.14
N PRO A 61 -12.07 0.06 7.03
CA PRO A 61 -11.41 -1.00 7.78
C PRO A 61 -11.35 -2.34 7.04
N ILE A 62 -11.87 -2.44 5.81
CA ILE A 62 -12.03 -3.70 5.07
C ILE A 62 -11.14 -3.69 3.83
N THR A 63 -10.46 -4.79 3.57
CA THR A 63 -9.71 -5.04 2.34
C THR A 63 -10.23 -6.32 1.67
N PHE A 64 -10.64 -6.21 0.41
CA PHE A 64 -10.92 -7.33 -0.47
C PHE A 64 -9.65 -7.65 -1.24
N GLN A 65 -9.04 -8.80 -0.99
CA GLN A 65 -7.76 -9.18 -1.58
C GLN A 65 -7.87 -10.48 -2.35
N LYS A 66 -7.24 -10.56 -3.52
CA LYS A 66 -7.10 -11.81 -4.27
C LYS A 66 -6.01 -12.67 -3.67
N GLU A 67 -6.40 -13.83 -3.17
CA GLU A 67 -5.54 -14.84 -2.54
C GLU A 67 -5.85 -16.21 -3.14
N LYS A 68 -4.85 -16.91 -3.69
CA LYS A 68 -4.98 -18.24 -4.30
C LYS A 68 -6.12 -18.31 -5.33
N GLY A 69 -6.23 -17.27 -6.16
CA GLY A 69 -7.28 -17.11 -7.16
C GLY A 69 -8.67 -16.75 -6.64
N LYS A 70 -8.87 -16.63 -5.32
CA LYS A 70 -10.16 -16.28 -4.70
C LYS A 70 -10.11 -14.92 -4.02
N VAL A 71 -11.20 -14.18 -4.02
CA VAL A 71 -11.30 -12.93 -3.24
C VAL A 71 -11.58 -13.26 -1.78
N ARG A 72 -10.79 -12.69 -0.87
CA ARG A 72 -10.89 -12.87 0.58
C ARG A 72 -11.01 -11.50 1.25
N ILE A 73 -11.78 -11.47 2.33
CA ILE A 73 -11.97 -10.27 3.15
C ILE A 73 -10.94 -10.27 4.28
N ARG A 74 -10.25 -9.14 4.45
CA ARG A 74 -9.21 -8.89 5.45
C ARG A 74 -9.48 -7.56 6.15
N GLU A 75 -8.92 -7.41 7.35
CA GLU A 75 -8.84 -6.11 8.01
C GLU A 75 -7.82 -5.22 7.29
N ASN A 76 -8.16 -3.95 7.10
CA ASN A 76 -7.21 -2.96 6.66
C ASN A 76 -6.23 -2.60 7.79
N LYS A 77 -4.98 -3.09 7.67
CA LYS A 77 -3.89 -2.72 8.59
C LYS A 77 -3.19 -1.41 8.21
N LEU A 78 -3.41 -0.92 6.98
CA LEU A 78 -2.82 0.30 6.43
C LEU A 78 -3.88 1.41 6.41
N TRP A 79 -3.99 2.14 7.52
CA TRP A 79 -4.99 3.22 7.68
C TRP A 79 -4.85 4.35 6.64
N MET A 80 -3.71 4.47 5.97
CA MET A 80 -3.57 5.36 4.81
C MET A 80 -4.55 5.00 3.67
N TYR A 81 -4.92 3.73 3.53
CA TYR A 81 -5.88 3.25 2.52
C TYR A 81 -7.34 3.33 2.99
N PHE A 82 -7.60 3.91 4.17
CA PHE A 82 -8.95 4.01 4.72
C PHE A 82 -9.92 4.77 3.78
N GLY A 83 -9.41 5.76 3.05
CA GLY A 83 -10.20 6.58 2.12
C GLY A 83 -10.63 5.88 0.82
N GLY A 84 -10.20 4.64 0.57
CA GLY A 84 -10.41 3.98 -0.72
C GLY A 84 -9.10 3.83 -1.49
N VAL A 85 -8.77 2.60 -1.87
CA VAL A 85 -7.71 2.28 -2.84
C VAL A 85 -8.07 1.01 -3.59
N ALA A 86 -8.09 1.05 -4.92
CA ALA A 86 -8.13 -0.12 -5.79
C ALA A 86 -6.79 -0.35 -6.49
N MET A 87 -6.26 -1.57 -6.39
CA MET A 87 -5.04 -1.98 -7.06
C MET A 87 -5.34 -3.08 -8.09
N LEU A 88 -5.04 -2.77 -9.35
CA LEU A 88 -5.01 -3.73 -10.44
C LEU A 88 -3.63 -3.68 -11.11
N VAL A 89 -3.29 -4.74 -11.84
CA VAL A 89 -2.02 -4.82 -12.57
C VAL A 89 -2.26 -5.23 -14.02
N PRO A 90 -1.46 -4.74 -14.98
CA PRO A 90 -1.51 -5.25 -16.34
C PRO A 90 -1.12 -6.74 -16.41
N PRO A 91 -1.64 -7.49 -17.39
CA PRO A 91 -1.29 -8.89 -17.58
C PRO A 91 0.18 -9.09 -17.98
N SER A 92 0.78 -8.09 -18.64
CA SER A 92 2.20 -8.05 -18.99
C SER A 92 2.71 -6.61 -19.05
N ILE A 93 4.02 -6.43 -18.97
CA ILE A 93 4.65 -5.10 -19.09
C ILE A 93 4.40 -4.49 -20.48
N GLU A 94 4.37 -5.31 -21.53
CA GLU A 94 4.14 -4.90 -22.93
C GLU A 94 2.65 -4.81 -23.32
N THR A 95 1.75 -4.69 -22.34
CA THR A 95 0.31 -4.67 -22.63
C THR A 95 -0.02 -3.58 -23.66
N PRO A 96 -0.60 -3.93 -24.83
CA PRO A 96 -0.92 -2.95 -25.86
C PRO A 96 -1.95 -1.94 -25.35
N ASN A 97 -1.76 -0.67 -25.72
CA ASN A 97 -2.62 0.45 -25.33
C ASN A 97 -2.78 0.59 -23.80
N LEU A 98 -1.74 0.24 -23.02
CA LEU A 98 -1.79 0.30 -21.55
C LEU A 98 -2.23 1.68 -21.05
N SER A 99 -1.74 2.77 -21.65
CA SER A 99 -2.14 4.13 -21.29
C SER A 99 -3.65 4.33 -21.34
N LYS A 100 -4.27 3.94 -22.46
CA LYS A 100 -5.72 4.05 -22.66
C LYS A 100 -6.50 3.16 -21.70
N LYS A 101 -6.05 1.92 -21.48
CA LYS A 101 -6.68 0.99 -20.53
C LYS A 101 -6.66 1.54 -19.10
N TRP A 102 -5.54 2.14 -18.70
CA TRP A 102 -5.43 2.79 -17.41
C TRP A 102 -6.23 4.08 -17.29
N ALA A 103 -6.27 4.90 -18.33
CA ALA A 103 -7.12 6.07 -18.37
C ALA A 103 -8.59 5.70 -18.09
N TRP A 104 -9.08 4.59 -18.68
CA TRP A 104 -10.43 4.08 -18.43
C TRP A 104 -10.62 3.51 -17.03
N LEU A 105 -9.64 2.77 -16.48
CA LEU A 105 -9.71 2.35 -15.07
C LEU A 105 -9.87 3.59 -14.17
N THR A 106 -9.02 4.58 -14.36
CA THR A 106 -9.00 5.78 -13.52
C THR A 106 -10.33 6.53 -13.59
N LEU A 107 -10.99 6.60 -14.76
CA LEU A 107 -12.32 7.21 -14.85
C LEU A 107 -13.45 6.36 -14.26
N GLY A 108 -13.24 5.06 -14.04
CA GLY A 108 -14.28 4.15 -13.57
C GLY A 108 -14.94 4.61 -12.27
N GLY A 109 -14.17 5.03 -11.27
CA GLY A 109 -14.69 5.53 -10.00
C GLY A 109 -15.55 6.79 -10.13
N PRO A 110 -15.05 7.86 -10.78
CA PRO A 110 -15.85 9.05 -11.08
C PRO A 110 -17.14 8.74 -11.87
N ILE A 111 -17.07 7.92 -12.92
CA ILE A 111 -18.23 7.57 -13.75
C ILE A 111 -19.30 6.88 -12.90
N VAL A 112 -18.92 5.86 -12.14
CA VAL A 112 -19.86 5.12 -11.28
C VAL A 112 -20.43 6.03 -10.20
N SER A 113 -19.60 6.91 -9.61
CA SER A 113 -20.07 7.86 -8.59
C SER A 113 -21.11 8.82 -9.14
N LEU A 114 -20.89 9.37 -10.34
CA LEU A 114 -21.85 10.24 -11.01
C LEU A 114 -23.18 9.52 -11.28
N LEU A 115 -23.11 8.28 -11.79
CA LEU A 115 -24.30 7.46 -12.06
C LEU A 115 -25.10 7.16 -10.80
N PHE A 116 -24.45 6.74 -9.71
CA PHE A 116 -25.13 6.48 -8.44
C PHE A 116 -25.66 7.76 -7.79
N GLY A 117 -24.95 8.88 -7.93
CA GLY A 117 -25.41 10.21 -7.50
C GLY A 117 -26.73 10.62 -8.16
N ILE A 118 -26.79 10.56 -9.50
CA ILE A 118 -27.98 10.91 -10.29
C ILE A 118 -29.15 9.96 -9.97
N THR A 119 -28.91 8.65 -9.99
CA THR A 119 -29.98 7.66 -9.80
C THR A 119 -30.58 7.72 -8.41
N SER A 120 -29.77 7.80 -7.36
CA SER A 120 -30.26 7.93 -5.98
C SER A 120 -30.95 9.28 -5.71
N GLY A 121 -30.46 10.36 -6.31
CA GLY A 121 -31.10 11.68 -6.25
C GLY A 121 -32.47 11.68 -6.92
N TYR A 122 -32.60 11.01 -8.07
CA TYR A 122 -33.89 10.81 -8.73
C TYR A 122 -34.87 10.00 -7.88
N ILE A 123 -34.43 8.87 -7.30
CA ILE A 123 -35.27 8.05 -6.43
C ILE A 123 -35.68 8.85 -5.18
N TYR A 124 -34.79 9.68 -4.64
CA TYR A 124 -35.12 10.58 -3.53
C TYR A 124 -36.25 11.56 -3.88
N MET A 125 -36.24 12.17 -5.08
CA MET A 125 -37.29 13.12 -5.48
C MET A 125 -38.70 12.51 -5.50
N VAL A 126 -38.81 11.19 -5.65
CA VAL A 126 -40.09 10.48 -5.66
C VAL A 126 -40.42 9.89 -4.29
N SER A 127 -39.43 9.36 -3.57
CA SER A 127 -39.63 8.63 -2.30
C SER A 127 -39.54 9.52 -1.06
N TYR A 128 -38.88 10.67 -1.15
CA TYR A 128 -38.51 11.55 -0.03
C TYR A 128 -37.72 10.84 1.09
N TYR A 129 -37.07 9.71 0.80
CA TYR A 129 -36.28 8.97 1.80
C TYR A 129 -34.90 9.60 1.99
N GLN A 130 -34.70 10.26 3.14
CA GLN A 130 -33.57 11.18 3.36
C GLN A 130 -32.18 10.54 3.22
N TYR A 131 -32.02 9.26 3.54
CA TYR A 131 -30.73 8.58 3.36
C TYR A 131 -30.31 8.45 1.89
N LEU A 132 -31.26 8.43 0.94
CA LEU A 132 -30.94 8.48 -0.50
C LEU A 132 -30.44 9.87 -0.91
N LEU A 133 -30.93 10.94 -0.29
CA LEU A 133 -30.38 12.27 -0.49
C LEU A 133 -28.93 12.34 -0.01
N TYR A 134 -28.64 11.83 1.20
CA TYR A 134 -27.26 11.78 1.70
C TYR A 134 -26.34 10.94 0.81
N PHE A 135 -26.79 9.77 0.40
CA PHE A 135 -26.06 8.90 -0.51
C PHE A 135 -25.80 9.58 -1.87
N SER A 136 -26.79 10.26 -2.43
CA SER A 136 -26.66 11.06 -3.67
C SER A 136 -25.65 12.19 -3.54
N VAL A 137 -25.79 13.02 -2.51
CA VAL A 137 -24.90 14.16 -2.25
C VAL A 137 -23.46 13.70 -2.05
N LEU A 138 -23.23 12.66 -1.25
CA LEU A 138 -21.88 12.13 -1.04
C LEU A 138 -21.28 11.56 -2.33
N HIS A 139 -22.08 10.95 -3.21
CA HIS A 139 -21.61 10.52 -4.52
C HIS A 139 -21.21 11.69 -5.44
N PHE A 140 -21.96 12.79 -5.42
CA PHE A 140 -21.55 14.00 -6.14
C PHE A 140 -20.30 14.64 -5.54
N VAL A 141 -20.16 14.64 -4.21
CA VAL A 141 -18.97 15.15 -3.51
C VAL A 141 -17.74 14.34 -3.90
N ILE A 142 -17.78 13.00 -3.83
CA ILE A 142 -16.63 12.17 -4.20
C ILE A 142 -16.32 12.29 -5.70
N PHE A 143 -17.34 12.34 -6.57
CA PHE A 143 -17.15 12.60 -7.99
C PHE A 143 -16.40 13.91 -8.22
N ALA A 144 -16.86 15.02 -7.65
CA ALA A 144 -16.22 16.32 -7.80
C ALA A 144 -14.80 16.31 -7.21
N ALA A 145 -14.60 15.69 -6.05
CA ALA A 145 -13.30 15.64 -5.39
C ALA A 145 -12.25 14.88 -6.20
N THR A 146 -12.63 13.83 -6.95
CA THR A 146 -11.66 13.01 -7.68
C THR A 146 -11.56 13.32 -9.19
N ILE A 147 -12.61 13.87 -9.82
CA ILE A 147 -12.55 14.25 -11.25
C ILE A 147 -11.82 15.58 -11.49
N VAL A 148 -11.77 16.47 -10.50
CA VAL A 148 -11.07 17.75 -10.64
C VAL A 148 -9.56 17.49 -10.65
N PRO A 149 -8.83 17.92 -11.70
CA PRO A 149 -7.44 17.53 -11.91
C PRO A 149 -6.49 18.28 -10.97
N ILE A 150 -6.30 17.73 -9.78
CA ILE A 150 -5.43 18.24 -8.72
C ILE A 150 -4.19 17.36 -8.58
N LYS A 151 -3.04 18.01 -8.32
CA LYS A 151 -1.78 17.37 -7.91
C LYS A 151 -1.60 17.55 -6.41
N GLY A 152 -1.78 16.48 -5.63
CA GLY A 152 -1.50 16.46 -4.20
C GLY A 152 -0.41 15.45 -3.85
N THR A 153 -0.50 14.86 -2.65
CA THR A 153 0.31 13.69 -2.27
C THR A 153 0.06 12.52 -3.22
N PHE A 154 -1.20 12.36 -3.64
CA PHE A 154 -1.62 11.47 -4.71
C PHE A 154 -2.22 12.30 -5.86
N LEU A 155 -2.20 11.73 -7.06
CA LEU A 155 -2.87 12.32 -8.21
C LEU A 155 -4.36 11.96 -8.13
N SER A 156 -5.22 12.96 -8.23
CA SER A 156 -6.66 12.77 -8.46
C SER A 156 -6.91 11.93 -9.72
N ASP A 157 -8.06 11.26 -9.79
CA ASP A 157 -8.46 10.46 -10.96
C ASP A 157 -8.46 11.30 -12.24
N GLY A 158 -9.02 12.50 -12.17
CA GLY A 158 -9.02 13.43 -13.30
C GLY A 158 -7.61 13.78 -13.78
N MET A 159 -6.67 14.01 -12.85
CA MET A 159 -5.27 14.30 -13.21
C MET A 159 -4.59 13.08 -13.83
N GLN A 160 -4.78 11.88 -13.26
CA GLN A 160 -4.24 10.64 -13.82
C GLN A 160 -4.77 10.39 -15.24
N PHE A 161 -6.09 10.52 -15.45
CA PHE A 161 -6.72 10.41 -16.76
C PHE A 161 -6.13 11.41 -17.77
N LEU A 162 -6.01 12.69 -17.39
CA LEU A 162 -5.45 13.73 -18.25
C LEU A 162 -3.99 13.48 -18.62
N ILE A 163 -3.19 12.91 -17.71
CA ILE A 163 -1.80 12.53 -18.02
C ILE A 163 -1.81 11.38 -19.02
N LEU A 164 -2.59 10.33 -18.77
CA LEU A 164 -2.58 9.10 -19.56
C LEU A 164 -3.13 9.29 -20.98
N ILE A 165 -4.06 10.23 -21.20
CA ILE A 165 -4.62 10.48 -22.54
C ILE A 165 -3.73 11.35 -23.43
N LYS A 166 -2.77 12.09 -22.86
CA LYS A 166 -1.90 13.00 -23.61
C LYS A 166 -0.77 12.31 -24.38
N ASP A 167 -0.48 11.04 -24.04
CA ASP A 167 0.55 10.21 -24.68
C ASP A 167 1.93 10.91 -24.82
N ASP A 168 2.24 11.78 -23.85
CA ASP A 168 3.47 12.57 -23.81
C ASP A 168 4.51 11.94 -22.86
N GLU A 169 5.62 12.63 -22.64
CA GLU A 169 6.68 12.15 -21.74
C GLU A 169 6.19 11.96 -20.28
N LYS A 170 5.20 12.76 -19.85
CA LYS A 170 4.59 12.57 -18.51
C LYS A 170 3.75 11.30 -18.47
N ALA A 171 3.02 11.00 -19.54
CA ALA A 171 2.31 9.73 -19.67
C ALA A 171 3.28 8.55 -19.59
N ARG A 172 4.42 8.60 -20.29
CA ARG A 172 5.47 7.56 -20.25
C ARG A 172 6.06 7.39 -18.86
N GLN A 173 6.42 8.47 -18.18
CA GLN A 173 6.92 8.41 -16.80
C GLN A 173 5.86 7.85 -15.83
N HIS A 174 4.59 8.19 -16.02
CA HIS A 174 3.50 7.67 -15.20
C HIS A 174 3.28 6.17 -15.45
N LEU A 175 3.31 5.74 -16.71
CA LEU A 175 3.26 4.32 -17.11
C LEU A 175 4.43 3.52 -16.56
N TYR A 176 5.64 4.08 -16.57
CA TYR A 176 6.79 3.46 -15.93
C TYR A 176 6.53 3.17 -14.44
N ASN A 177 6.03 4.16 -13.67
CA ASN A 177 5.73 3.96 -12.25
C ASN A 177 4.67 2.86 -12.02
N ILE A 178 3.69 2.80 -12.91
CA ILE A 178 2.65 1.76 -12.96
C ILE A 178 3.26 0.39 -13.22
N GLN A 179 4.16 0.28 -14.19
CA GLN A 179 4.80 -0.98 -14.58
C GLN A 179 5.75 -1.49 -13.48
N VAL A 180 6.53 -0.60 -12.87
CA VAL A 180 7.34 -0.93 -11.68
C VAL A 180 6.45 -1.44 -10.55
N SER A 181 5.36 -0.74 -10.24
CA SER A 181 4.40 -1.19 -9.23
C SER A 181 3.79 -2.54 -9.61
N SER A 182 3.47 -2.77 -10.88
CA SER A 182 2.97 -4.05 -11.38
C SER A 182 3.91 -5.21 -11.09
N GLU A 183 5.23 -5.02 -11.23
CA GLU A 183 6.22 -6.03 -10.86
C GLU A 183 6.27 -6.26 -9.35
N LEU A 184 6.31 -5.18 -8.55
CA LEU A 184 6.31 -5.27 -7.08
C LEU A 184 5.07 -6.00 -6.53
N PHE A 185 3.90 -5.79 -7.15
CA PHE A 185 2.65 -6.49 -6.80
C PHE A 185 2.41 -7.78 -7.58
N SER A 186 3.38 -8.21 -8.39
CA SER A 186 3.28 -9.46 -9.15
C SER A 186 3.45 -10.68 -8.26
N TYR A 187 2.96 -11.83 -8.73
CA TYR A 187 3.22 -13.12 -8.09
C TYR A 187 4.61 -13.68 -8.48
N LYS A 188 5.33 -12.95 -9.35
CA LYS A 188 6.63 -13.36 -9.88
C LYS A 188 7.70 -13.05 -8.85
N ARG A 189 8.61 -14.00 -8.63
CA ARG A 189 9.80 -13.82 -7.79
C ARG A 189 10.70 -12.72 -8.40
N PRO A 190 11.40 -11.88 -7.60
CA PRO A 190 12.13 -10.72 -8.12
C PRO A 190 13.10 -11.01 -9.27
N LYS A 191 13.86 -12.12 -9.21
CA LYS A 191 14.83 -12.48 -10.27
C LYS A 191 14.23 -12.69 -11.67
N VAL A 192 12.91 -12.85 -11.79
CA VAL A 192 12.19 -13.03 -13.07
C VAL A 192 11.34 -11.82 -13.47
N TRP A 193 11.49 -10.67 -12.79
CA TRP A 193 10.87 -9.42 -13.23
C TRP A 193 11.44 -8.93 -14.57
N ASP A 194 10.70 -8.06 -15.26
CA ASP A 194 11.09 -7.57 -16.60
C ASP A 194 12.44 -6.84 -16.56
N LYS A 195 13.41 -7.38 -17.31
CA LYS A 195 14.79 -6.89 -17.34
C LYS A 195 14.89 -5.42 -17.79
N ARG A 196 14.04 -4.98 -18.73
CA ARG A 196 14.09 -3.60 -19.23
C ARG A 196 13.63 -2.61 -18.18
N LEU A 197 12.64 -2.97 -17.36
CA LEU A 197 12.24 -2.13 -16.23
C LEU A 197 13.36 -2.01 -15.21
N ILE A 198 14.08 -3.10 -14.95
CA ILE A 198 15.23 -3.09 -14.04
C ILE A 198 16.33 -2.16 -14.59
N GLU A 199 16.73 -2.33 -15.85
CA GLU A 199 17.75 -1.49 -16.51
C GLU A 199 17.34 -0.01 -16.51
N LEU A 200 16.08 0.29 -16.86
CA LEU A 200 15.54 1.65 -16.84
C LEU A 200 15.48 2.22 -15.41
N SER A 201 15.14 1.41 -14.41
CA SER A 201 15.20 1.82 -13.00
C SER A 201 16.62 2.16 -12.58
N GLU A 202 17.62 1.35 -12.96
CA GLU A 202 19.03 1.63 -12.67
C GLU A 202 19.53 2.92 -13.32
N GLU A 203 19.10 3.25 -14.54
CA GLU A 203 19.40 4.53 -15.18
C GLU A 203 18.77 5.70 -14.41
N LYS A 204 17.48 5.58 -14.06
CA LYS A 204 16.76 6.62 -13.31
C LYS A 204 17.32 6.85 -11.91
N LEU A 205 17.94 5.85 -11.29
CA LEU A 205 18.61 5.99 -9.99
C LEU A 205 19.88 6.83 -10.05
N LYS A 206 20.47 7.03 -11.24
CA LYS A 206 21.64 7.90 -11.43
C LYS A 206 21.25 9.37 -11.59
N GLU A 207 19.97 9.66 -11.82
CA GLU A 207 19.45 11.01 -11.91
C GLU A 207 19.34 11.63 -10.50
N ASP A 208 19.64 12.92 -10.35
CA ASP A 208 19.46 13.64 -9.09
C ASP A 208 17.97 13.94 -8.85
N LYS A 209 17.27 12.93 -8.33
CA LYS A 209 15.84 12.95 -8.05
C LYS A 209 15.55 12.70 -6.58
N SER A 210 14.40 13.20 -6.12
CA SER A 210 13.97 13.00 -4.75
C SER A 210 13.72 11.52 -4.46
N ILE A 211 13.94 11.08 -3.21
CA ILE A 211 13.66 9.70 -2.78
C ILE A 211 12.21 9.28 -3.09
N ARG A 212 11.27 10.22 -3.06
CA ARG A 212 9.86 9.98 -3.39
C ARG A 212 9.67 9.51 -4.83
N ASP A 213 10.47 10.03 -5.76
CA ASP A 213 10.36 9.72 -7.19
C ASP A 213 11.04 8.39 -7.55
N ILE A 214 12.10 8.04 -6.81
CA ILE A 214 12.91 6.85 -7.10
C ILE A 214 12.54 5.63 -6.25
N MET A 215 11.81 5.78 -5.15
CA MET A 215 11.55 4.73 -4.15
C MET A 215 11.14 3.39 -4.78
N SER A 216 10.08 3.37 -5.60
CA SER A 216 9.59 2.11 -6.19
C SER A 216 10.60 1.47 -7.13
N GLY A 217 11.33 2.28 -7.91
CA GLY A 217 12.40 1.80 -8.79
C GLY A 217 13.59 1.26 -7.99
N LEU A 218 13.97 1.93 -6.90
CA LEU A 218 14.99 1.46 -5.98
C LEU A 218 14.61 0.12 -5.33
N MET A 219 13.35 -0.03 -4.91
CA MET A 219 12.84 -1.31 -4.40
C MET A 219 12.93 -2.40 -5.47
N LEU A 220 12.53 -2.11 -6.70
CA LEU A 220 12.60 -3.06 -7.82
C LEU A 220 14.04 -3.56 -8.04
N VAL A 221 15.00 -2.64 -8.13
CA VAL A 221 16.42 -2.94 -8.33
C VAL A 221 16.98 -3.70 -7.14
N PHE A 222 16.75 -3.22 -5.92
CA PHE A 222 17.25 -3.86 -4.70
C PHE A 222 16.79 -5.31 -4.59
N TYR A 223 15.49 -5.58 -4.72
CA TYR A 223 14.96 -6.93 -4.63
C TYR A 223 15.48 -7.85 -5.74
N THR A 224 15.54 -7.33 -6.98
CA THR A 224 16.04 -8.11 -8.12
C THR A 224 17.49 -8.52 -7.91
N ARG A 225 18.36 -7.54 -7.59
CA ARG A 225 19.79 -7.77 -7.39
C ARG A 225 20.03 -8.68 -6.19
N ALA A 226 19.27 -8.50 -5.11
CA ALA A 226 19.42 -9.34 -3.93
C ALA A 226 19.01 -10.79 -4.19
N ASP A 227 18.03 -11.03 -5.05
CA ASP A 227 17.58 -12.37 -5.44
C ASP A 227 18.49 -13.04 -6.47
N GLN A 228 19.17 -12.26 -7.32
CA GLN A 228 20.10 -12.77 -8.34
C GLN A 228 21.52 -12.99 -7.80
N GLU A 229 22.01 -12.06 -6.98
CA GLU A 229 23.43 -11.93 -6.63
C GLU A 229 23.68 -12.00 -5.11
N GLY A 230 22.62 -12.09 -4.31
CA GLY A 230 22.67 -12.05 -2.85
C GLY A 230 22.55 -10.64 -2.27
N MET A 231 22.09 -10.56 -1.01
CA MET A 231 21.83 -9.28 -0.34
C MET A 231 23.10 -8.41 -0.25
N GLU A 232 24.27 -9.00 -0.01
CA GLU A 232 25.54 -8.24 0.08
C GLU A 232 25.85 -7.44 -1.19
N ARG A 233 25.49 -7.96 -2.37
CA ARG A 233 25.68 -7.28 -3.67
C ARG A 233 24.63 -6.22 -3.96
N ALA A 234 23.46 -6.31 -3.33
CA ALA A 234 22.35 -5.37 -3.52
C ALA A 234 22.39 -4.17 -2.57
N ILE A 235 23.05 -4.28 -1.42
CA ILE A 235 23.12 -3.19 -0.42
C ILE A 235 23.71 -1.88 -0.94
N PRO A 236 24.73 -1.86 -1.82
CA PRO A 236 25.25 -0.61 -2.38
C PRO A 236 24.19 0.27 -3.05
N TYR A 237 23.06 -0.28 -3.51
CA TYR A 237 21.97 0.52 -4.08
C TYR A 237 21.19 1.31 -3.02
N ILE A 238 21.02 0.76 -1.82
CA ILE A 238 20.22 1.40 -0.75
C ILE A 238 21.10 2.14 0.27
N GLU A 239 22.40 1.84 0.32
CA GLU A 239 23.34 2.43 1.27
C GLU A 239 23.42 3.98 1.19
N PRO A 240 23.45 4.61 0.00
CA PRO A 240 23.41 6.06 -0.11
C PRO A 240 22.13 6.66 0.49
N ILE A 241 21.02 5.95 0.47
CA ILE A 241 19.73 6.42 1.00
C ILE A 241 19.71 6.35 2.52
N VAL A 242 20.17 5.25 3.12
CA VAL A 242 20.15 5.09 4.59
C VAL A 242 21.18 5.96 5.31
N ARG A 243 22.17 6.50 4.59
CA ARG A 243 23.12 7.50 5.09
C ARG A 243 22.54 8.91 5.12
N GLN A 244 21.43 9.16 4.44
CA GLN A 244 20.77 10.47 4.48
C GLN A 244 20.07 10.69 5.82
N PRO A 245 19.99 11.95 6.31
CA PRO A 245 19.23 12.25 7.52
C PRO A 245 17.75 11.86 7.39
N VAL A 246 17.23 11.18 8.41
CA VAL A 246 15.80 10.82 8.46
C VAL A 246 15.02 11.99 9.05
N THR A 247 14.18 12.61 8.23
CA THR A 247 13.27 13.71 8.58
C THR A 247 11.83 13.22 8.67
N LYS A 248 10.92 14.00 9.25
CA LYS A 248 9.49 13.63 9.29
C LYS A 248 8.89 13.47 7.88
N GLU A 249 9.43 14.19 6.89
CA GLU A 249 8.93 14.19 5.51
C GLU A 249 9.43 12.99 4.71
N ASN A 250 10.70 12.59 4.88
CA ASN A 250 11.27 11.48 4.12
C ASN A 250 11.10 10.12 4.81
N LYS A 251 10.80 10.09 6.12
CA LYS A 251 10.72 8.87 6.94
C LYS A 251 9.86 7.78 6.31
N PHE A 252 8.73 8.18 5.73
CA PHE A 252 7.83 7.27 5.01
C PHE A 252 8.55 6.52 3.88
N PHE A 253 9.30 7.25 3.05
CA PHE A 253 9.95 6.72 1.85
C PHE A 253 11.23 5.93 2.17
N VAL A 254 11.92 6.26 3.26
CA VAL A 254 13.18 5.59 3.62
C VAL A 254 13.01 4.39 4.55
N SER A 255 11.85 4.26 5.21
CA SER A 255 11.57 3.27 6.25
C SER A 255 12.00 1.85 5.87
N SER A 256 11.57 1.35 4.72
CA SER A 256 11.88 -0.04 4.30
C SER A 256 13.37 -0.25 4.04
N PHE A 257 14.07 0.75 3.50
CA PHE A 257 15.51 0.67 3.24
C PHE A 257 16.32 0.59 4.54
N HIS A 258 15.94 1.34 5.59
CA HIS A 258 16.57 1.19 6.91
C HIS A 258 16.32 -0.21 7.51
N SER A 259 15.15 -0.81 7.27
CA SER A 259 14.86 -2.18 7.72
C SER A 259 15.75 -3.21 7.02
N TRP A 260 15.89 -3.13 5.69
CA TRP A 260 16.74 -4.03 4.92
C TRP A 260 18.23 -3.84 5.20
N TYR A 261 18.68 -2.59 5.39
CA TYR A 261 20.06 -2.32 5.75
C TYR A 261 20.40 -2.93 7.12
N LEU A 262 19.54 -2.75 8.13
CA LEU A 262 19.78 -3.36 9.44
C LEU A 262 19.72 -4.90 9.39
N LEU A 263 18.83 -5.46 8.58
CA LEU A 263 18.78 -6.90 8.31
C LEU A 263 20.10 -7.39 7.70
N TYR A 264 20.64 -6.69 6.70
CA TYR A 264 21.96 -7.00 6.14
C TYR A 264 23.04 -6.99 7.22
N LYS A 265 23.09 -5.94 8.05
CA LYS A 265 24.08 -5.86 9.14
C LYS A 265 23.93 -7.03 10.11
N ALA A 266 22.70 -7.41 10.45
CA ALA A 266 22.44 -8.56 11.30
C ALA A 266 22.87 -9.90 10.66
N LEU A 267 22.66 -10.08 9.36
CA LEU A 267 23.01 -11.32 8.67
C LEU A 267 24.52 -11.48 8.45
N TYR A 268 25.21 -10.42 8.05
CA TYR A 268 26.58 -10.50 7.53
C TYR A 268 27.62 -9.81 8.42
N GLN A 269 27.20 -8.90 9.30
CA GLN A 269 28.11 -8.03 10.07
C GLN A 269 27.70 -7.88 11.55
N MET A 270 26.98 -8.86 12.11
CA MET A 270 26.39 -8.77 13.46
C MET A 270 27.42 -8.43 14.54
N ASP A 271 28.61 -9.02 14.46
CA ASP A 271 29.67 -8.86 15.46
C ASP A 271 30.25 -7.43 15.48
N SER A 272 30.03 -6.66 14.41
CA SER A 272 30.44 -5.26 14.28
C SER A 272 29.28 -4.26 14.42
N LEU A 273 28.04 -4.74 14.55
CA LEU A 273 26.86 -3.89 14.64
C LEU A 273 26.75 -3.27 16.03
N SER A 274 27.01 -1.97 16.12
CA SER A 274 26.90 -1.25 17.39
C SER A 274 25.44 -1.05 17.80
N LEU A 275 25.20 -0.98 19.11
CA LEU A 275 23.87 -0.68 19.64
C LEU A 275 23.37 0.71 19.19
N GLN A 276 24.27 1.68 19.06
CA GLN A 276 23.91 3.02 18.60
C GLN A 276 23.40 2.99 17.16
N GLU A 277 24.15 2.35 16.25
CA GLU A 277 23.75 2.17 14.85
C GLU A 277 22.42 1.43 14.75
N ALA A 278 22.25 0.32 15.48
CA ALA A 278 21.00 -0.42 15.50
C ALA A 278 19.81 0.46 15.93
N LYS A 279 19.98 1.28 16.98
CA LYS A 279 18.96 2.22 17.47
C LYS A 279 18.65 3.33 16.47
N GLU A 280 19.65 3.84 15.76
CA GLU A 280 19.46 4.88 14.74
C GLU A 280 18.59 4.38 13.59
N HIS A 281 18.92 3.22 13.00
CA HIS A 281 18.08 2.60 11.98
C HIS A 281 16.72 2.16 12.54
N GLY A 282 16.67 1.68 13.79
CA GLY A 282 15.42 1.29 14.44
C GLY A 282 14.42 2.45 14.61
N LYS A 283 14.90 3.67 14.85
CA LYS A 283 14.06 4.88 14.96
C LYS A 283 13.54 5.35 13.60
N ALA A 284 14.21 5.01 12.50
CA ALA A 284 13.84 5.42 11.15
C ALA A 284 12.60 4.70 10.61
N ILE A 285 12.26 3.54 11.16
CA ILE A 285 11.21 2.69 10.61
C ILE A 285 9.82 3.08 11.13
N THR A 286 8.83 2.93 10.26
CA THR A 286 7.41 3.19 10.52
C THR A 286 6.63 1.88 10.63
N LYS A 287 5.41 1.93 11.20
CA LYS A 287 4.52 0.77 11.28
C LYS A 287 3.72 0.49 9.99
N ILE A 288 4.14 1.08 8.86
CA ILE A 288 3.51 0.83 7.55
C ILE A 288 3.86 -0.57 7.09
N ASP A 289 5.14 -0.93 7.17
CA ASP A 289 5.58 -2.30 7.01
C ASP A 289 5.70 -2.99 8.38
N LEU A 290 4.64 -3.66 8.83
CA LEU A 290 4.59 -4.26 10.16
C LEU A 290 5.63 -5.38 10.35
N HIS A 291 5.86 -6.22 9.34
CA HIS A 291 6.81 -7.31 9.47
C HIS A 291 8.26 -6.80 9.49
N GLY A 292 8.61 -5.85 8.61
CA GLY A 292 9.90 -5.16 8.65
C GLY A 292 10.11 -4.36 9.94
N TYR A 293 9.07 -3.68 10.44
CA TYR A 293 9.10 -2.98 11.72
C TYR A 293 9.44 -3.92 12.87
N TYR A 294 8.66 -4.99 13.06
CA TYR A 294 8.87 -5.92 14.16
C TYR A 294 10.19 -6.67 14.03
N ARG A 295 10.61 -7.06 12.81
CA ARG A 295 11.92 -7.66 12.56
C ARG A 295 13.04 -6.74 13.05
N THR A 296 13.00 -5.47 12.66
CA THR A 296 14.01 -4.50 13.09
C THR A 296 13.99 -4.30 14.61
N GLN A 297 12.82 -4.18 15.24
CA GLN A 297 12.78 -4.08 16.70
C GLN A 297 13.37 -5.33 17.37
N GLY A 298 13.16 -6.52 16.80
CA GLY A 298 13.81 -7.77 17.24
C GLY A 298 15.34 -7.68 17.16
N ILE A 299 15.89 -7.23 16.03
CA ILE A 299 17.33 -7.03 15.86
C ILE A 299 17.88 -6.03 16.90
N VAL A 300 17.21 -4.90 17.10
CA VAL A 300 17.63 -3.88 18.09
C VAL A 300 17.66 -4.48 19.49
N LYS A 301 16.63 -5.24 19.88
CA LYS A 301 16.55 -5.88 21.19
C LYS A 301 17.59 -6.97 21.39
N TYR A 302 17.90 -7.72 20.35
CA TYR A 302 19.00 -8.69 20.37
C TYR A 302 20.35 -7.99 20.65
N VAL A 303 20.64 -6.89 19.95
CA VAL A 303 21.89 -6.12 20.16
C VAL A 303 21.92 -5.44 21.54
N GLU A 304 20.75 -5.13 22.13
CA GLU A 304 20.66 -4.67 23.53
C GLU A 304 20.97 -5.76 24.57
N GLY A 305 21.02 -7.04 24.16
CA GLY A 305 21.10 -8.18 25.08
C GLY A 305 19.75 -8.57 25.71
N ASP A 306 18.65 -7.94 25.28
CA ASP A 306 17.28 -8.20 25.75
C ASP A 306 16.65 -9.32 24.90
N MET A 307 17.06 -10.55 25.18
CA MET A 307 16.64 -11.75 24.43
C MET A 307 15.14 -12.01 24.53
N GLU A 308 14.51 -11.73 25.67
CA GLU A 308 13.08 -11.91 25.85
C GLU A 308 12.28 -10.96 24.95
N ALA A 309 12.61 -9.66 24.97
CA ALA A 309 11.93 -8.71 24.10
C ALA A 309 12.22 -8.98 22.62
N SER A 310 13.46 -9.39 22.28
CA SER A 310 13.82 -9.82 20.93
C SER A 310 12.90 -10.93 20.44
N ASN A 311 12.73 -12.00 21.23
CA ASN A 311 11.86 -13.13 20.89
C ASN A 311 10.39 -12.70 20.71
N VAL A 312 9.88 -11.79 21.56
CA VAL A 312 8.53 -11.23 21.42
C VAL A 312 8.36 -10.50 20.09
N TYR A 313 9.35 -9.69 19.70
CA TYR A 313 9.31 -8.97 18.42
C TYR A 313 9.47 -9.88 17.21
N MET A 314 10.37 -10.88 17.28
CA MET A 314 10.56 -11.87 16.22
C MET A 314 9.28 -12.68 15.99
N ARG A 315 8.57 -13.08 17.06
CA ARG A 315 7.26 -13.74 16.94
C ARG A 315 6.21 -12.87 16.26
N LYS A 316 6.18 -11.57 16.58
CA LYS A 316 5.28 -10.60 15.91
C LYS A 316 5.66 -10.43 14.44
N ALA A 317 6.95 -10.35 14.13
CA ALA A 317 7.45 -10.26 12.75
C ALA A 317 7.04 -11.48 11.93
N ASP A 318 7.21 -12.70 12.46
CA ASP A 318 6.81 -13.93 11.78
C ASP A 318 5.30 -13.98 11.53
N LYS A 319 4.50 -13.61 12.53
CA LYS A 319 3.03 -13.56 12.40
C LYS A 319 2.59 -12.58 11.29
N GLU A 320 3.20 -11.40 11.25
CA GLU A 320 2.87 -10.39 10.24
C GLU A 320 3.36 -10.79 8.84
N LEU A 321 4.54 -11.41 8.72
CA LEU A 321 5.04 -11.95 7.46
C LEU A 321 4.15 -13.09 6.94
N LYS A 322 3.74 -14.03 7.81
CA LYS A 322 2.75 -15.08 7.48
C LYS A 322 1.42 -14.51 7.00
N SER A 323 1.03 -13.36 7.53
CA SER A 323 -0.16 -12.65 7.07
C SER A 323 0.05 -12.02 5.70
N ALA A 324 1.20 -11.38 5.46
CA ALA A 324 1.55 -10.75 4.19
C ALA A 324 1.66 -11.78 3.06
N GLU A 325 2.25 -12.95 3.31
CA GLU A 325 2.44 -14.05 2.35
C GLU A 325 1.13 -14.55 1.72
N LYS A 326 -0.02 -14.31 2.38
CA LYS A 326 -1.34 -14.63 1.80
C LYS A 326 -1.67 -13.83 0.55
N SER A 327 -1.00 -12.69 0.34
CA SER A 327 -1.09 -11.91 -0.90
C SER A 327 -0.36 -12.57 -2.09
N GLU A 328 0.48 -13.56 -1.81
CA GLU A 328 1.29 -14.30 -2.79
C GLU A 328 2.24 -13.42 -3.62
N MET A 329 2.49 -12.17 -3.19
CA MET A 329 3.46 -11.30 -3.86
C MET A 329 4.84 -11.96 -3.87
N GLY A 330 5.47 -12.02 -5.03
CA GLY A 330 6.63 -12.89 -5.23
C GLY A 330 7.87 -12.46 -4.44
N TYR A 331 8.02 -11.17 -4.13
CA TYR A 331 9.12 -10.67 -3.30
C TYR A 331 9.06 -11.19 -1.85
N LEU A 332 7.88 -11.58 -1.36
CA LEU A 332 7.71 -12.09 0.01
C LEU A 332 8.41 -13.44 0.23
N GLN A 333 8.67 -14.18 -0.86
CA GLN A 333 9.51 -15.39 -0.78
C GLN A 333 10.92 -15.03 -0.29
N LEU A 334 11.48 -13.93 -0.79
CA LEU A 334 12.81 -13.47 -0.40
C LEU A 334 12.81 -12.91 1.03
N GLU A 335 11.76 -12.16 1.40
CA GLU A 335 11.56 -11.71 2.79
C GLU A 335 11.50 -12.88 3.79
N ARG A 336 10.84 -13.99 3.41
CA ARG A 336 10.81 -15.24 4.18
C ARG A 336 12.18 -15.89 4.27
N GLU A 337 12.88 -16.03 3.14
CA GLU A 337 14.23 -16.61 3.11
C GLU A 337 15.18 -15.85 4.02
N TRP A 338 15.18 -14.50 3.97
CA TRP A 338 15.99 -13.68 4.86
C TRP A 338 15.56 -13.78 6.33
N PHE A 339 14.25 -13.84 6.60
CA PHE A 339 13.76 -13.98 7.96
C PHE A 339 14.19 -15.31 8.59
N GLU A 340 14.17 -16.42 7.86
CA GLU A 340 14.66 -17.71 8.36
C GLU A 340 16.18 -17.73 8.57
N GLN A 341 16.95 -17.02 7.73
CA GLN A 341 18.40 -16.83 7.97
C GLN A 341 18.63 -16.02 9.24
N LEU A 342 17.86 -14.95 9.45
CA LEU A 342 17.96 -14.12 10.65
C LEU A 342 17.67 -14.94 11.91
N LYS A 343 16.61 -15.76 11.92
CA LYS A 343 16.26 -16.60 13.07
C LYS A 343 17.42 -17.48 13.53
N LYS A 344 18.16 -18.08 12.58
CA LYS A 344 19.36 -18.88 12.88
C LYS A 344 20.48 -18.04 13.49
N ARG A 345 20.64 -16.79 13.04
CA ARG A 345 21.69 -15.88 13.52
C ARG A 345 21.42 -15.33 14.92
N VAL A 346 20.16 -15.19 15.31
CA VAL A 346 19.75 -14.68 16.64
C VAL A 346 19.27 -15.78 17.59
N SER A 347 19.50 -17.05 17.26
CA SER A 347 19.09 -18.23 18.05
C SER A 347 17.60 -18.21 18.45
N TYR A 348 16.72 -17.85 17.51
CA TYR A 348 15.26 -17.85 17.71
C TYR A 348 14.63 -19.15 17.21
N ASP A 349 14.06 -19.95 18.13
CA ASP A 349 13.56 -21.30 17.85
C ASP A 349 12.07 -21.39 17.43
N GLY A 350 11.33 -20.26 17.38
CA GLY A 350 9.93 -20.24 16.91
C GLY A 350 8.90 -19.85 17.96
#